data_AF-A0A819N3X1-F1
#
_entry.id   AF-A0A819N3X1-F1
#
_cell.length_a   1.000
_cell.length_b   1.000
_cell.length_c   1.000
_cell.angle_alpha   90.00
_cell.angle_beta   90.00
_cell.angle_gamma   90.00
#
_symmetry.space_group_name_H-M   'P 1'
#
loop_
_entity.id
_entity.type
_entity.pdbx_description
1 polymer ?
#
loop_
_entity_poly.entity_id
_entity_poly.type
_entity_poly.pdbx_seq_one_letter_code
_entity_poly.pdbx_strand_id
1 'polypeptide(L)' 'SDNDEDSFNEYYNDMPWLTLDFKEREKAEKIEEKFNITGIPKLILLDGNSGDIVCNDARNRIQSEDTKGEKFPWKSS' A
#
# COMPACT_ATOMS: atom_id res chain seq x y z
N SER A 1 -12.65 -8.30 -3.93
CA SER A 1 -12.02 -9.62 -3.77
C SER A 1 -11.77 -10.10 -5.16
N ASP A 2 -10.55 -9.88 -5.64
CA ASP A 2 -10.15 -10.28 -7.00
C ASP A 2 -9.87 -11.78 -6.93
N ASN A 3 -10.95 -12.54 -7.05
CA ASN A 3 -10.92 -13.99 -6.90
C ASN A 3 -10.38 -14.67 -8.17
N ASP A 4 -10.23 -13.92 -9.26
CA ASP A 4 -9.67 -14.32 -10.54
C ASP A 4 -8.72 -13.25 -11.09
N GLU A 5 -7.79 -13.69 -11.94
CA GLU A 5 -6.72 -12.88 -12.53
C GLU A 5 -7.27 -11.75 -13.42
N ASP A 6 -8.41 -11.98 -14.07
CA ASP A 6 -9.06 -11.01 -14.95
C ASP A 6 -9.59 -9.80 -14.15
N SER A 7 -10.24 -10.05 -13.01
CA SER A 7 -10.71 -8.99 -12.11
C SER A 7 -9.56 -8.15 -11.53
N PHE A 8 -8.43 -8.80 -11.19
CA PHE A 8 -7.23 -8.10 -10.73
C PHE A 8 -6.65 -7.20 -11.83
N ASN A 9 -6.54 -7.73 -13.06
CA ASN A 9 -6.01 -6.99 -14.18
C ASN A 9 -6.90 -5.79 -14.52
N GLU A 10 -8.22 -5.96 -14.54
CA GLU A 10 -9.17 -4.86 -14.79
C GLU A 10 -9.02 -3.75 -13.73
N TYR A 11 -8.96 -4.11 -12.45
CA TYR A 11 -8.79 -3.15 -11.36
C TYR A 11 -7.43 -2.44 -11.38
N TYR A 12 -6.36 -3.16 -11.73
CA TYR A 12 -5.01 -2.62 -11.77
C TYR A 12 -4.72 -1.79 -13.03
N ASN A 13 -5.38 -2.05 -14.16
CA ASN A 13 -5.11 -1.35 -15.42
C ASN A 13 -5.21 0.18 -15.33
N ASP A 14 -6.04 0.69 -14.43
CA ASP A 14 -6.21 2.13 -14.19
C ASP A 14 -5.19 2.72 -13.20
N MET A 15 -4.30 1.89 -12.63
CA MET A 15 -3.33 2.29 -11.62
C MET A 15 -1.95 2.59 -12.25
N PRO A 16 -1.40 3.81 -12.08
CA PRO A 16 -0.12 4.19 -12.69
C PRO A 16 1.10 3.69 -11.90
N TRP A 17 0.91 2.91 -10.84
CA TRP A 17 1.97 2.38 -9.97
C TRP A 17 2.17 0.89 -10.17
N LEU A 18 3.23 0.34 -9.57
CA LEU A 18 3.56 -1.09 -9.65
C LEU A 18 2.62 -1.95 -8.80
N THR A 19 2.49 -3.22 -9.17
CA THR A 19 1.83 -4.25 -8.38
C THR A 19 2.68 -5.52 -8.31
N LEU A 20 2.38 -6.39 -7.36
CA LEU A 20 2.88 -7.77 -7.37
C LEU A 20 2.15 -8.54 -8.46
N ASP A 21 2.82 -9.47 -9.12
CA ASP A 21 2.15 -10.33 -10.10
C ASP A 21 1.04 -11.11 -9.38
N PHE A 22 -0.11 -11.30 -10.05
CA PHE A 22 -1.25 -12.01 -9.45
C PHE A 22 -0.88 -13.41 -8.91
N LYS A 23 0.14 -14.04 -9.49
CA LYS A 23 0.66 -15.36 -9.07
C LYS A 23 1.44 -15.32 -7.75
N GLU A 24 1.87 -14.16 -7.29
CA GLU A 24 2.67 -13.96 -6.09
C GLU A 24 1.81 -13.77 -4.82
N ARG A 25 0.66 -14.43 -4.73
CA ARG A 25 -0.28 -14.30 -3.59
C ARG A 25 0.37 -14.61 -2.23
N GLU A 26 1.26 -15.60 -2.18
CA GLU A 26 2.00 -15.93 -0.95
C GLU A 26 2.89 -14.76 -0.47
N LYS A 27 3.43 -13.95 -1.39
CA LYS A 27 4.19 -12.74 -1.02
C LYS A 27 3.26 -11.66 -0.48
N ALA A 28 2.08 -11.49 -1.09
CA ALA A 28 1.07 -10.56 -0.61
C ALA A 28 0.60 -10.92 0.81
N GLU A 29 0.30 -12.19 1.07
CA GLU A 29 -0.08 -12.71 2.40
C GLU A 29 1.01 -12.43 3.45
N LYS A 30 2.28 -12.69 3.12
CA LYS A 30 3.42 -12.38 4.02
C LYS A 30 3.55 -10.88 4.30
N ILE A 31 3.23 -10.01 3.33
CA ILE A 31 3.23 -8.56 3.53
C ILE A 31 2.09 -8.16 4.47
N GLU A 32 0.88 -8.69 4.26
CA GLU A 32 -0.27 -8.45 5.12
C GLU A 32 0.01 -8.85 6.56
N GLU A 33 0.58 -10.04 6.78
CA GLU A 33 1.01 -10.52 8.09
C GLU A 33 2.10 -9.63 8.71
N LYS A 34 3.17 -9.34 7.96
CA LYS A 34 4.31 -8.53 8.43
C LYS A 34 3.88 -7.15 8.92
N PHE A 35 2.92 -6.53 8.25
CA PHE A 35 2.44 -5.20 8.58
C PHE A 35 1.13 -5.20 9.36
N ASN A 36 0.63 -6.38 9.77
CA ASN A 36 -0.62 -6.56 10.49
C ASN A 36 -1.80 -5.83 9.81
N ILE A 37 -1.94 -6.02 8.50
CA ILE A 37 -3.00 -5.42 7.69
C ILE A 37 -4.28 -6.21 7.93
N THR A 38 -5.23 -5.62 8.65
CA THR A 38 -6.52 -6.26 9.00
C THR A 38 -7.70 -5.74 8.19
N GLY A 39 -7.48 -4.79 7.28
CA GLY A 39 -8.53 -4.23 6.44
C GLY A 39 -8.01 -3.31 5.35
N ILE A 40 -8.86 -3.09 4.33
CA ILE A 40 -8.58 -2.24 3.17
C ILE A 40 -9.57 -1.06 3.11
N PRO A 41 -9.17 0.09 2.52
CA PRO A 41 -7.87 0.36 1.93
C PRO A 41 -6.80 0.64 3.00
N LYS A 42 -5.55 0.22 2.74
CA LYS A 42 -4.38 0.48 3.60
C LYS A 42 -3.22 0.94 2.73
N LEU A 43 -2.48 1.94 3.21
CA LEU A 43 -1.26 2.43 2.57
C LEU A 43 -0.18 2.64 3.63
N ILE A 44 0.97 2.03 3.42
CA ILE A 44 2.14 2.09 4.31
C ILE A 44 3.30 2.64 3.50
N LEU A 45 3.97 3.66 4.03
CA LEU A 45 5.17 4.25 3.45
C LEU A 45 6.41 3.65 4.11
N LEU A 46 7.33 3.16 3.28
CA LEU A 46 8.59 2.55 3.71
C LEU A 46 9.78 3.37 3.17
N ASP A 47 10.92 3.30 3.86
CA ASP A 47 12.19 3.76 3.32
C ASP A 47 12.72 2.73 2.30
N GLY A 48 13.10 3.19 1.11
CA GLY A 48 13.53 2.31 0.02
C GLY A 48 14.87 1.62 0.24
N ASN A 49 15.72 2.15 1.14
CA ASN A 49 17.05 1.61 1.41
C ASN A 49 17.05 0.69 2.63
N SER A 50 16.43 1.13 3.74
CA SER A 50 16.40 0.34 4.99
C SER A 50 15.22 -0.61 5.08
N GLY A 51 14.12 -0.32 4.38
CA GLY A 51 12.85 -1.04 4.52
C GLY A 51 12.08 -0.67 5.80
N ASP A 52 12.51 0.36 6.53
CA ASP A 52 11.84 0.81 7.75
C ASP A 52 10.51 1.49 7.44
N ILE A 53 9.58 1.40 8.39
CA ILE A 53 8.29 2.09 8.27
C ILE A 53 8.49 3.58 8.51
N VAL A 54 8.23 4.38 7.48
CA VAL A 54 8.22 5.84 7.56
C VAL A 54 6.85 6.33 8.04
N CYS A 55 5.76 5.76 7.51
CA CYS A 55 4.40 6.11 7.91
C CYS A 55 3.45 4.92 7.74
N ASN A 56 2.85 4.43 8.83
CA ASN A 56 1.89 3.32 8.78
C ASN A 56 0.44 3.76 8.45
N ASP A 57 0.15 5.06 8.46
CA ASP A 57 -1.22 5.59 8.26
C ASP A 57 -1.32 6.56 7.08
N ALA A 58 -0.49 6.34 6.05
CA ALA A 58 -0.37 7.24 4.91
C ALA A 58 -1.70 7.46 4.18
N ARG A 59 -2.59 6.46 4.18
CA ARG A 59 -3.95 6.60 3.63
C ARG A 59 -4.69 7.77 4.27
N ASN A 60 -4.73 7.83 5.59
CA ASN A 60 -5.44 8.89 6.31
C ASN A 60 -4.74 10.24 6.13
N ARG A 61 -3.40 10.26 6.06
CA ARG A 61 -2.64 11.49 5.78
C ARG A 61 -3.09 12.12 4.45
N ILE A 62 -3.13 11.33 3.38
CA ILE A 62 -3.52 11.80 2.04
C ILE A 62 -5.01 12.17 2.00
N GLN A 63 -5.86 11.37 2.64
CA GLN A 63 -7.31 11.53 2.52
C GLN A 63 -7.84 12.72 3.34
N SER A 64 -7.27 12.99 4.51
CA SER A 64 -7.92 13.86 5.51
C SER A 64 -7.03 14.97 6.05
N GLU A 65 -5.71 14.75 6.17
CA GLU A 65 -4.85 15.66 6.96
C GLU A 65 -3.91 16.54 6.12
N ASP A 66 -3.45 16.01 4.99
CA ASP A 66 -2.47 16.64 4.12
C ASP A 66 -2.78 16.29 2.65
N THR A 67 -3.96 16.73 2.20
CA THR A 67 -4.49 16.46 0.85
C THR A 67 -3.63 17.03 -0.29
N LYS A 68 -2.70 17.94 0.03
CA LYS A 68 -1.73 18.52 -0.90
C LYS A 68 -0.33 17.94 -0.78
N GLY A 69 -0.06 17.10 0.22
CA GLY A 69 1.25 16.47 0.43
C GLY A 69 2.35 17.42 0.92
N GLU A 70 2.00 18.53 1.57
CA GLU A 70 2.95 19.55 2.04
C GLU A 70 3.84 19.05 3.20
N LYS A 71 3.40 18.01 3.91
CA LYS A 71 4.08 17.41 5.07
C LYS A 71 4.64 16.01 4.77
N PHE A 72 4.53 15.55 3.52
CA PHE A 72 5.17 14.32 3.08
C PHE A 72 6.68 14.38 3.41
N PRO A 73 7.32 13.32 3.93
CA PRO A 73 6.85 11.92 4.01
C PRO A 73 6.16 11.52 5.33
N TRP A 74 5.73 12.48 6.15
CA TRP A 74 5.04 12.20 7.43
C TRP A 74 5.82 11.25 8.36
N LYS A 75 7.14 11.45 8.46
CA LYS A 75 7.99 10.74 9.41
C LYS A 75 7.41 10.90 10.82
N SER A 76 7.29 9.79 11.54
CA SER A 76 7.00 9.83 12.97
C SER A 76 8.07 10.66 13.66
N SER A 77 7.65 11.70 14.39
CA SER A 77 8.51 12.49 15.27
C SER A 77 9.05 11.66 16.42
#